data_AF-A0A6P1QS40-F1
#
_entry.id   AF-A0A6P1QS40-F1
#
_cell.length_a   1.000
_cell.length_b   1.000
_cell.length_c   1.000
_cell.angle_alpha   90.00
_cell.angle_beta   90.00
_cell.angle_gamma   90.00
#
_symmetry.space_group_name_H-M   'P 1'
#
loop_
_entity.id
_entity.type
_entity.pdbx_description
1 polymer ?
#
loop_
_entity_poly.entity_id
_entity_poly.type
_entity_poly.pdbx_seq_one_letter_code
_entity_poly.pdbx_strand_id
1 'polypeptide(L)' 'MKISQVIIEKIKTDNEFSIELAKVMKVQQQSVIGLARRNSSKLSLYQAVLFYKEKGYSEEQIFEKENQLSKTSVK' A
#
# COMPACT_ATOMS: atom_id res chain seq x y z
N MET A 1 6.45 7.89 -4.95
CA MET A 1 5.53 6.85 -5.44
C MET A 1 4.45 6.61 -4.41
N LYS A 2 3.17 6.67 -4.83
CA LYS A 2 2.04 6.36 -3.94
C LYS A 2 1.60 4.91 -4.15
N ILE A 3 1.14 4.28 -3.08
CA ILE A 3 0.53 2.96 -3.15
C ILE A 3 -0.93 3.13 -3.60
N SER A 4 -1.38 2.21 -4.45
CA SER A 4 -2.73 2.21 -4.98
C SER A 4 -3.76 2.00 -3.87
N GLN A 5 -5.00 2.44 -4.09
CA GLN A 5 -6.08 2.19 -3.14
C GLN A 5 -6.39 0.70 -2.95
N VAL A 6 -6.10 -0.16 -3.95
CA VAL A 6 -6.28 -1.61 -3.84
C VAL A 6 -5.45 -2.19 -2.70
N ILE A 7 -4.16 -1.85 -2.65
CA ILE A 7 -3.26 -2.32 -1.60
C ILE A 7 -3.58 -1.64 -0.27
N ILE A 8 -3.90 -0.34 -0.27
CA ILE A 8 -4.25 0.39 0.96
C ILE A 8 -5.48 -0.22 1.64
N GLU A 9 -6.54 -0.47 0.89
CA GLU A 9 -7.75 -1.10 1.44
C GLU A 9 -7.48 -2.55 1.85
N LYS A 10 -6.66 -3.30 1.10
CA LYS A 10 -6.25 -4.65 1.50
C LYS A 10 -5.55 -4.63 2.87
N ILE A 11 -4.60 -3.72 3.09
CA ILE A 11 -3.92 -3.57 4.39
C ILE A 11 -4.90 -3.22 5.52
N LYS A 12 -5.90 -2.37 5.26
CA LYS A 12 -6.83 -1.91 6.29
C LYS A 12 -7.89 -2.95 6.67
N THR A 13 -8.28 -3.80 5.73
CA THR A 13 -9.45 -4.67 5.86
C THR A 13 -9.11 -6.15 6.00
N ASP A 14 -7.92 -6.56 5.55
CA ASP A 14 -7.45 -7.94 5.66
C ASP A 14 -6.41 -8.05 6.78
N ASN A 15 -6.83 -8.70 7.87
CA ASN A 15 -6.02 -8.88 9.07
C ASN A 15 -4.80 -9.76 8.81
N GLU A 16 -4.95 -10.84 8.04
CA GLU A 16 -3.86 -11.75 7.74
C GLU A 16 -2.82 -11.06 6.86
N PHE A 17 -3.28 -10.38 5.81
CA PHE A 17 -2.42 -9.62 4.91
C PHE A 17 -1.58 -8.57 5.65
N SER A 18 -2.21 -7.81 6.55
CA SER A 18 -1.52 -6.77 7.32
C SER A 18 -0.55 -7.35 8.36
N ILE A 19 -0.86 -8.49 8.97
CA ILE A 19 0.06 -9.21 9.86
C ILE A 19 1.30 -9.70 9.09
N GLU A 20 1.11 -10.33 7.94
CA GLU A 20 2.22 -10.84 7.13
C GLU A 20 3.12 -9.72 6.62
N LEU A 21 2.53 -8.64 6.11
CA LEU A 21 3.28 -7.46 5.68
C LEU A 21 4.08 -6.86 6.86
N ALA A 22 3.50 -6.83 8.05
CA ALA A 22 4.19 -6.35 9.26
C ALA A 22 5.39 -7.22 9.64
N LYS A 23 5.29 -8.55 9.49
CA LYS A 23 6.42 -9.49 9.68
C LYS A 23 7.54 -9.20 8.69
N VAL A 24 7.23 -9.05 7.41
CA VAL A 24 8.21 -8.73 6.36
C VAL A 24 8.90 -7.39 6.66
N MET A 25 8.12 -6.38 7.06
CA MET A 25 8.63 -5.04 7.38
C MET A 25 9.27 -4.93 8.78
N LYS A 26 9.25 -6.00 9.59
CA LYS A 26 9.75 -6.05 10.98
C LYS A 26 9.19 -4.95 11.88
N VAL A 27 7.89 -4.69 11.76
CA VAL A 27 7.15 -3.71 12.58
C VAL A 27 5.89 -4.35 13.15
N GLN A 28 5.20 -3.64 14.04
CA GLN A 28 3.88 -4.07 14.51
C GLN A 28 2.80 -3.83 13.43
N GLN A 29 1.78 -4.69 13.40
CA GLN A 29 0.65 -4.56 12.48
C GLN A 29 0.00 -3.18 12.53
N GLN A 30 -0.19 -2.62 13.73
CA GLN A 30 -0.75 -1.28 13.91
C GLN A 30 0.09 -0.18 13.25
N SER A 31 1.42 -0.35 13.21
CA SER A 31 2.29 0.55 12.45
C SER A 31 1.99 0.49 10.96
N VAL A 32 1.84 -0.71 10.39
CA VAL A 32 1.50 -0.92 8.96
C VAL A 32 0.13 -0.31 8.63
N ILE A 33 -0.88 -0.53 9.47
CA ILE A 33 -2.21 0.09 9.31
C ILE A 33 -2.10 1.62 9.36
N GLY A 34 -1.29 2.16 10.27
CA GLY A 34 -1.02 3.59 10.36
C GLY A 34 -0.32 4.15 9.11
N LEU A 35 0.59 3.38 8.50
CA LEU A 35 1.22 3.73 7.23
C LEU A 35 0.19 3.77 6.09
N ALA A 36 -0.73 2.80 6.04
CA ALA A 36 -1.78 2.74 5.03
C ALA A 36 -2.77 3.90 5.15
N ARG A 37 -3.20 4.25 6.37
CA ARG A 37 -4.07 5.41 6.62
C ARG A 37 -3.51 6.74 6.10
N ARG A 38 -2.18 6.88 6.07
CA ARG A 38 -1.50 8.09 5.55
C ARG A 38 -0.92 7.91 4.15
N ASN A 39 -1.17 6.76 3.50
CA ASN A 39 -0.53 6.33 2.25
C ASN A 39 0.97 6.65 2.22
N SER A 40 1.69 6.17 3.24
CA SER A 40 3.11 6.46 3.41
C SER A 40 3.96 5.81 2.32
N SER A 41 4.96 6.53 1.82
CA SER A 41 6.00 6.01 0.93
C SER A 41 6.80 4.83 1.51
N LYS A 42 6.73 4.60 2.84
CA LYS A 42 7.32 3.39 3.44
C LYS A 42 6.68 2.10 2.91
N LEU A 43 5.43 2.16 2.44
CA LEU A 43 4.76 1.01 1.82
C LEU A 43 5.24 0.75 0.38
N SER A 44 6.00 1.67 -0.23
CA SER A 44 6.67 1.46 -1.53
C SER A 44 8.13 1.02 -1.41
N LEU A 45 8.60 0.69 -0.20
CA LEU A 45 9.94 0.13 -0.01
C LEU A 45 10.03 -1.27 -0.60
N TYR A 46 11.23 -1.64 -1.05
CA TYR A 46 11.51 -2.90 -1.75
C TYR A 46 10.87 -4.14 -1.10
N GLN A 47 11.05 -4.32 0.21
CA GLN A 47 10.49 -5.46 0.95
C GLN A 47 8.96 -5.55 0.91
N ALA A 48 8.27 -4.41 0.94
CA ALA A 48 6.81 -4.37 0.86
C ALA A 48 6.35 -4.67 -0.58
N VAL A 49 7.04 -4.10 -1.57
CA VAL A 49 6.76 -4.34 -3.00
C VAL A 49 6.97 -5.81 -3.36
N LEU A 50 8.04 -6.43 -2.86
CA LEU A 50 8.32 -7.85 -3.07
C LEU A 50 7.19 -8.71 -2.48
N PHE A 51 6.76 -8.43 -1.25
CA PHE A 51 5.63 -9.11 -0.63
C PHE A 51 4.34 -9.00 -1.47
N TYR A 52 4.01 -7.81 -2.00
CA TYR A 52 2.83 -7.66 -2.84
C TYR A 52 2.94 -8.51 -4.12
N LYS A 53 4.11 -8.54 -4.75
CA LYS A 53 4.36 -9.36 -5.95
C LYS A 53 4.24 -10.86 -5.64
N GLU A 54 4.75 -11.31 -4.49
CA GLU A 54 4.59 -12.70 -4.01
C GLU A 54 3.13 -13.07 -3.76
N LYS A 55 2.30 -12.09 -3.38
CA LYS A 55 0.84 -12.25 -3.25
C LYS A 55 0.08 -12.12 -4.59
N GLY A 56 0.79 -11.98 -5.70
CA GLY A 56 0.22 -11.96 -7.05
C GLY A 56 -0.22 -10.59 -7.55
N TYR A 57 0.14 -9.49 -6.87
CA TYR A 57 -0.17 -8.15 -7.34
C TYR A 57 0.82 -7.68 -8.42
N SER A 58 0.26 -7.16 -9.51
CA SER A 58 1.02 -6.47 -10.58
C SER A 58 1.48 -5.07 -10.14
N GLU A 59 2.43 -4.47 -10.86
CA GLU A 59 2.91 -3.12 -10.53
C GLU A 59 1.80 -2.06 -10.64
N GLU A 60 0.90 -2.21 -11.61
CA GLU A 60 -0.25 -1.32 -11.82
C GLU A 60 -1.28 -1.44 -10.69
N GLN A 61 -1.33 -2.59 -10.02
CA GLN A 61 -2.14 -2.79 -8.83
C GLN A 61 -1.42 -2.34 -7.56
N ILE A 62 -0.09 -2.31 -7.53
CA ILE A 62 0.68 -1.87 -6.37
C ILE A 62 0.74 -0.35 -6.29
N PHE A 63 0.97 0.31 -7.42
CA PHE A 63 1.23 1.74 -7.47
C PHE A 63 0.07 2.51 -8.08
N GLU A 64 -0.17 3.70 -7.57
CA GLU A 64 -1.12 4.63 -8.18
C GLU A 64 -0.53 5.14 -9.51
N LYS A 65 -1.28 5.04 -10.61
CA LYS A 65 -0.87 5.64 -11.89
C LYS A 65 -0.82 7.15 -11.72
N GLU A 66 0.28 7.78 -12.11
CA GLU A 66 0.52 9.23 -11.93
C GLU A 66 -0.44 10.15 -12.71
N ASN A 67 -1.44 9.60 -13.43
CA ASN A 67 -2.24 10.33 -14.40
C ASN A 67 -3.66 10.71 -13.92
N GLN A 68 -3.81 11.18 -12.67
CA GLN A 68 -5.09 11.77 -12.19
C GLN A 68 -4.93 13.10 -11.45
N LEU A 69 -3.94 13.92 -11.83
CA LEU A 69 -3.86 15.33 -11.44
C LEU A 69 -4.41 16.25 -12.53
N SER A 70 -5.71 16.16 -12.85
CA SER A 70 -6.40 17.23 -13.57
C SER A 70 -7.94 17.18 -13.48
N LYS A 71 -8.52 16.70 -12.38
CA LYS A 71 -9.94 16.91 -12.11
C LYS A 71 -10.14 17.09 -10.63
N THR A 72 -10.04 18.33 -10.14
CA THR A 72 -10.93 18.95 -9.13
C THR A 72 -10.33 20.30 -8.73
N SER A 73 -10.70 21.35 -9.45
CA SER A 73 -10.94 22.70 -8.92
C SER A 73 -11.77 23.46 -9.95
N VAL A 74 -13.06 23.12 -10.01
CA VAL A 74 -14.10 24.03 -10.46
C VAL A 74 -15.12 24.08 -9.34
N LYS A 75 -14.98 25.10 -8.51
CA LYS A 75 -16.07 25.75 -7.80
C LYS A 75 -15.71 27.22 -7.70
#